data_AF-A0A317HS59-F1
#
_entry.id   AF-A0A317HS59-F1
#
_cell.length_a   1.000
_cell.length_b   1.000
_cell.length_c   1.000
_cell.angle_alpha   90.00
_cell.angle_beta   90.00
_cell.angle_gamma   90.00
#
_symmetry.space_group_name_H-M   'P 1'
#
loop_
_entity.id
_entity.type
_entity.pdbx_description
1 polymer ?
#
loop_
_entity_poly.entity_id
_entity_poly.type
_entity_poly.pdbx_seq_one_letter_code
_entity_poly.pdbx_strand_id
1 'polypeptide(L)' 'MKATQALHDLGQSIWLDNITRDLLNSGTLEHYVRELSVTGLTSNPTIFDHAIKNSTAYDDAIRQ' A
#
# COMPACT_ATOMS: atom_id res chain seq x y z
N MET A 1 14.41 13.31 -11.93
CA MET A 1 14.17 12.77 -10.57
C MET A 1 12.69 12.82 -10.26
N LYS A 2 12.15 11.79 -9.62
CA LYS A 2 10.75 11.79 -9.12
C LYS A 2 10.69 12.63 -7.84
N ALA A 3 9.57 13.30 -7.60
CA ALA A 3 9.42 14.15 -6.42
C ALA A 3 9.60 13.37 -5.11
N THR A 4 9.14 12.12 -5.07
CA THR A 4 9.29 11.24 -3.91
C THR A 4 10.74 10.87 -3.62
N GLN A 5 11.55 10.64 -4.66
CA GLN A 5 12.99 10.40 -4.51
C GLN A 5 13.70 11.64 -3.97
N ALA A 6 13.35 12.84 -4.46
CA ALA A 6 13.94 14.08 -3.95
C ALA A 6 13.63 14.30 -2.46
N LEU A 7 12.42 13.98 -2.00
CA LEU A 7 12.07 14.04 -0.58
C LEU A 7 12.84 12.99 0.24
N HIS A 8 12.95 11.77 -0.27
CA HIS A 8 13.71 10.71 0.37
C HIS A 8 15.19 11.08 0.52
N ASP A 9 15.81 11.67 -0.50
CA ASP A 9 17.20 12.13 -0.47
C ASP A 9 17.44 13.26 0.55
N LEU A 10 16.39 14.02 0.88
CA LEU A 10 16.40 15.02 1.95
C LEU A 10 16.15 14.42 3.35
N GLY A 11 16.00 13.10 3.46
CA GLY A 11 15.77 12.39 4.72
C GLY A 11 14.30 12.23 5.12
N GLN A 12 13.35 12.64 4.27
CA GLN A 12 11.92 12.48 4.53
C GLN A 12 11.44 11.09 4.09
N SER A 13 10.91 10.31 5.03
CA SER A 13 10.26 9.03 4.70
C SER A 13 8.89 9.24 4.06
N ILE A 14 8.59 8.50 3.00
CA ILE A 14 7.32 8.53 2.27
C ILE A 14 6.54 7.26 2.57
N TRP A 15 5.31 7.43 3.07
CA TRP A 15 4.45 6.34 3.50
C TRP A 15 3.17 6.30 2.66
N LEU A 16 2.71 5.10 2.34
CA LEU A 16 1.43 4.87 1.68
C LEU A 16 0.31 4.72 2.72
N ASP A 17 -0.69 5.59 2.69
CA ASP A 17 -1.86 5.49 3.58
C ASP A 17 -2.98 4.60 3.02
N ASN A 18 -2.61 3.38 2.65
CA ASN A 18 -3.55 2.37 2.17
C ASN A 18 -2.91 0.97 2.20
N ILE A 19 -3.73 -0.06 2.38
CA ILE A 19 -3.34 -1.45 2.14
C ILE A 19 -4.55 -2.26 1.67
N THR A 20 -4.36 -3.01 0.58
CA THR A 20 -5.33 -4.00 0.08
C THR A 20 -4.59 -5.29 -0.30
N ARG A 21 -5.29 -6.41 -0.33
CA ARG A 21 -4.69 -7.70 -0.75
C ARG A 21 -4.22 -7.65 -2.21
N ASP A 22 -4.97 -6.97 -3.07
CA ASP A 22 -4.59 -6.78 -4.48
C ASP A 22 -3.31 -5.96 -4.63
N LEU A 23 -3.11 -4.92 -3.82
CA LEU A 23 -1.87 -4.13 -3.80
C LEU A 23 -0.65 -5.00 -3.45
N LEU A 24 -0.81 -5.99 -2.58
CA LEU A 24 0.25 -6.95 -2.23
C LEU A 24 0.46 -8.00 -3.34
N ASN A 25 -0.63 -8.57 -3.87
CA ASN A 25 -0.55 -9.70 -4.80
C ASN A 25 -0.18 -9.29 -6.23
N SER A 26 -0.52 -8.06 -6.65
CA SER A 26 -0.27 -7.59 -8.03
C SER A 26 1.16 -7.10 -8.28
N GLY A 27 2.00 -7.01 -7.24
CA GLY A 27 3.32 -6.36 -7.35
C GLY A 27 3.26 -4.82 -7.32
N THR A 28 2.07 -4.23 -7.17
CA THR A 28 1.89 -2.77 -7.08
C THR A 28 2.70 -2.16 -5.93
N LEU A 29 2.70 -2.79 -4.74
CA LEU A 29 3.49 -2.29 -3.61
C LEU A 29 5.00 -2.36 -3.90
N GLU A 30 5.48 -3.44 -4.51
CA GLU A 30 6.89 -3.57 -4.90
C GLU A 30 7.29 -2.47 -5.87
N HIS A 31 6.43 -2.19 -6.86
CA HIS A 31 6.62 -1.08 -7.78
C HIS A 31 6.73 0.25 -7.02
N TYR A 32 5.85 0.54 -6.05
CA TYR A 32 5.93 1.78 -5.27
C TYR A 32 7.20 1.90 -4.44
N VAL A 33 7.67 0.80 -3.85
CA VAL A 33 8.95 0.79 -3.12
C VAL A 33 10.10 1.12 -4.07
N ARG A 34 10.20 0.40 -5.19
CA ARG A 34 11.31 0.53 -6.14
C ARG A 34 11.32 1.85 -6.90
N GLU A 35 10.14 2.31 -7.29
CA GLU A 35 9.99 3.39 -8.26
C GLU A 35 9.53 4.69 -7.62
N LEU A 36 8.90 4.66 -6.45
CA LEU A 36 8.34 5.85 -5.81
C LEU A 36 8.92 6.10 -4.41
N SER A 37 9.97 5.39 -4.01
CA SER A 37 10.67 5.60 -2.74
C SER A 37 9.75 5.47 -1.51
N VAL A 38 8.70 4.64 -1.61
CA VAL A 38 7.82 4.32 -0.48
C VAL A 38 8.57 3.42 0.49
N THR A 39 8.63 3.83 1.76
CA THR A 39 9.39 3.13 2.82
C THR A 39 8.53 2.60 3.95
N GLY A 40 7.23 2.92 3.94
CA GLY A 40 6.27 2.44 4.92
C GLY A 40 4.84 2.50 4.40
N LEU A 41 3.92 1.92 5.16
CA LEU A 41 2.50 2.03 4.91
C LEU A 41 1.72 2.04 6.22
N THR A 42 0.49 2.54 6.16
CA THR A 42 -0.46 2.50 7.26
C THR A 42 -1.75 1.81 6.86
N SER A 43 -2.38 1.25 7.88
CA SER A 43 -3.76 0.79 7.83
C SER A 43 -4.52 1.38 9.01
N ASN A 44 -5.84 1.41 8.90
CA ASN A 44 -6.76 1.71 9.99
C ASN A 44 -8.08 0.96 9.75
N PRO A 45 -9.03 0.95 10.70
CA PRO A 45 -10.30 0.23 10.53
C PRO A 45 -11.09 0.63 9.28
N THR A 46 -11.12 1.92 8.91
CA THR A 46 -11.82 2.40 7.70
C THR A 46 -11.17 1.88 6.42
N ILE A 47 -9.84 1.86 6.35
CA ILE A 47 -9.09 1.30 5.21
C ILE A 47 -9.43 -0.18 5.03
N PHE A 48 -9.45 -0.97 6.12
CA PHE A 48 -9.82 -2.38 6.04
C PHE A 48 -11.28 -2.59 5.66
N ASP A 49 -12.21 -1.82 6.24
CA ASP A 49 -13.64 -1.87 5.88
C ASP A 49 -13.82 -1.67 4.37
N HIS A 50 -13.17 -0.65 3.80
CA HIS A 50 -13.23 -0.37 2.38
C HIS A 50 -12.55 -1.47 1.53
N ALA A 51 -11.41 -1.99 1.98
CA ALA A 51 -10.68 -3.05 1.25
C ALA A 51 -11.47 -4.36 1.19
N ILE A 52 -12.14 -4.72 2.28
CA ILE A 52 -12.94 -5.95 2.39
C ILE A 52 -14.27 -5.79 1.66
N LYS A 53 -14.97 -4.66 1.83
CA LYS A 53 -16.30 -4.44 1.24
C LYS A 53 -16.28 -4.35 -0.27
N ASN A 54 -15.21 -3.82 -0.86
CA ASN A 54 -15.15 -3.51 -2.30
C ASN A 54 -14.32 -4.51 -3.12
N SER A 55 -13.91 -5.64 -2.54
CA SER A 55 -13.13 -6.68 -3.24
C SER A 55 -13.48 -8.07 -2.72
N THR A 56 -13.47 -9.07 -3.60
CA THR A 56 -13.65 -10.48 -3.24
C THR A 56 -12.35 -11.13 -2.75
N ALA A 57 -11.23 -10.40 -2.75
CA ALA A 57 -9.91 -10.93 -2.40
C ALA A 57 -9.83 -11.48 -0.95
N TYR A 58 -10.79 -11.15 -0.09
CA TYR A 58 -10.84 -11.58 1.30
C TYR A 58 -11.85 -12.72 1.55
N ASP A 59 -12.74 -13.02 0.61
CA ASP A 59 -13.87 -13.94 0.79
C ASP A 59 -13.45 -15.32 1.31
N ASP A 60 -12.43 -15.91 0.68
CA ASP A 60 -11.98 -17.26 1.04
C ASP A 60 -11.40 -17.32 2.45
N ALA A 61 -10.69 -16.27 2.88
CA ALA A 61 -10.14 -16.18 4.24
C ALA A 61 -11.22 -15.93 5.29
N ILE A 62 -12.31 -15.24 4.93
CA ILE A 62 -13.44 -14.96 5.83
C ILE A 62 -14.33 -16.20 6.03
N ARG A 63 -14.42 -17.08 5.02
CA ARG A 63 -15.22 -18.30 5.07
C ARG A 63 -14.57 -19.46 5.84
N GLN A 64 -13.30 -19.34 6.22
CA GLN A 64 -12.55 -20.32 7.02
C GLN A 64 -12.90 -20.23 8.50
#